data_AF-A0A2M7SXG8-F1
#
_entry.id   AF-A0A2M7SXG8-F1
#
_cell.length_a   1.000
_cell.length_b   1.000
_cell.length_c   1.000
_cell.angle_alpha   90.00
_cell.angle_beta   90.00
_cell.angle_gamma   90.00
#
_symmetry.space_group_name_H-M   'P 1'
#
loop_
_entity.id
_entity.type
_entity.pdbx_description
1 polymer ?
#
loop_
_entity_poly.entity_id
_entity_poly.type
_entity_poly.pdbx_seq_one_letter_code
_entity_poly.pdbx_strand_id
1 'polypeptide(L)'
;MEQIINIFAYYDKLIMGVSPVYSGLISLGILLLFAWSLYRFIKGNSIWIILIIVCIPATWPTLKSLARIISIIFAFLITRIKL
;
A
#
# COMPACT_ATOMS: atom_id res chain seq x y z
N MET A 1 -10.36 16.82 8.46
CA MET A 1 -9.80 15.50 8.84
C MET A 1 -10.70 14.35 8.39
N GLU A 2 -12.03 14.46 8.55
CA GLU A 2 -13.00 13.43 8.12
C GLU A 2 -12.97 13.07 6.62
N GLN A 3 -12.81 14.06 5.73
CA GLN A 3 -12.81 13.79 4.28
C GLN A 3 -11.65 12.88 3.84
N ILE A 4 -10.48 13.03 4.47
CA ILE A 4 -9.30 12.22 4.19
C ILE A 4 -9.55 10.77 4.62
N ILE A 5 -10.16 10.58 5.80
CA ILE A 5 -10.49 9.26 6.34
C ILE A 5 -11.49 8.54 5.42
N ASN A 6 -12.48 9.26 4.88
CA ASN A 6 -13.45 8.70 3.94
C ASN A 6 -12.81 8.24 2.63
N ILE A 7 -11.82 8.96 2.11
CA ILE A 7 -11.08 8.56 0.90
C ILE A 7 -10.35 7.24 1.19
N PHE A 8 -9.63 7.13 2.30
CA PHE A 8 -8.94 5.89 2.66
C PHE A 8 -9.90 4.71 2.88
N ALA A 9 -11.06 4.95 3.50
CA ALA A 9 -12.08 3.92 3.70
C ALA A 9 -12.69 3.42 2.38
N TYR A 10 -12.82 4.29 1.38
CA TYR A 10 -13.28 3.92 0.04
C TYR A 10 -12.29 2.97 -0.65
N TYR A 11 -10.99 3.26 -0.57
CA TYR A 11 -9.94 2.38 -1.12
C TYR A 11 -9.84 1.05 -0.36
N ASP A 12 -10.02 1.05 0.97
CA ASP A 12 -10.08 -0.19 1.75
C ASP A 12 -11.25 -1.08 1.29
N LYS A 13 -12.44 -0.50 1.05
CA LYS A 13 -13.61 -1.25 0.54
C LYS A 13 -13.40 -1.81 -0.86
N LEU A 14 -12.76 -1.05 -1.74
CA LEU A 14 -12.44 -1.51 -3.10
C LEU A 14 -11.57 -2.76 -3.10
N ILE A 15 -10.61 -2.84 -2.17
CA ILE A 15 -9.68 -3.97 -2.09
C ILE A 15 -10.28 -5.14 -1.31
N MET A 16 -11.14 -4.88 -0.32
CA MET A 16 -11.87 -5.94 0.40
C MET A 16 -12.84 -6.72 -0.49
N GLY A 17 -13.33 -6.11 -1.59
CA GLY A 17 -14.16 -6.80 -2.58
C GLY A 17 -13.39 -7.76 -3.49
N VAL A 18 -12.05 -7.75 -3.44
CA VAL A 18 -11.20 -8.54 -4.32
C VAL A 18 -10.66 -9.77 -3.58
N SER A 19 -10.68 -10.92 -4.25
CA SER A 19 -10.15 -12.16 -3.70
C SER A 19 -8.69 -12.00 -3.21
N PRO A 20 -8.30 -12.62 -2.08
CA PRO A 20 -7.03 -12.38 -1.40
C PRO A 20 -5.80 -12.51 -2.32
N VAL A 21 -5.82 -13.49 -3.23
CA VAL A 21 -4.74 -13.77 -4.19
C VAL A 21 -4.55 -12.60 -5.16
N TYR A 22 -5.64 -12.08 -5.70
CA TYR A 22 -5.60 -10.95 -6.62
C TYR A 22 -5.29 -9.64 -5.88
N SER A 23 -5.73 -9.51 -4.62
CA SER A 23 -5.39 -8.34 -3.80
C SER A 23 -3.87 -8.19 -3.64
N GLY A 24 -3.14 -9.30 -3.44
CA GLY A 24 -1.68 -9.29 -3.34
C GLY A 24 -1.00 -8.83 -4.63
N LEU A 25 -1.45 -9.34 -5.78
CA LEU A 25 -0.93 -8.94 -7.10
C LEU A 25 -1.23 -7.47 -7.43
N ILE A 26 -2.45 -7.00 -7.14
CA ILE A 26 -2.85 -5.60 -7.35
C ILE A 26 -2.02 -4.68 -6.46
N SER A 27 -1.84 -5.03 -5.19
CA SER A 27 -0.98 -4.31 -4.26
C SER A 27 0.47 -4.22 -4.75
N LEU A 28 1.02 -5.32 -5.28
CA LEU A 28 2.36 -5.34 -5.87
C LEU A 28 2.46 -4.45 -7.11
N GLY A 29 1.45 -4.49 -7.97
CA GLY A 29 1.35 -3.64 -9.16
C GLY A 29 1.29 -2.15 -8.81
N ILE A 30 0.44 -1.77 -7.86
CA ILE A 30 0.33 -0.37 -7.36
C ILE A 30 1.67 0.09 -6.78
N LEU A 31 2.36 -0.77 -6.03
CA LEU A 31 3.64 -0.44 -5.41
C LEU A 31 4.76 -0.23 -6.45
N LEU A 32 4.81 -1.07 -7.49
CA LEU A 32 5.73 -0.90 -8.62
C LEU A 32 5.43 0.39 -9.40
N LEU A 33 4.15 0.68 -9.64
CA LEU A 33 3.71 1.86 -10.36
C LEU A 33 4.04 3.15 -9.58
N PHE A 34 3.87 3.10 -8.25
CA PHE A 34 4.31 4.17 -7.35
C PHE A 34 5.83 4.36 -7.38
N ALA A 35 6.61 3.28 -7.25
CA ALA A 35 8.07 3.35 -7.29
C ALA A 35 8.59 3.88 -8.63
N TRP A 36 7.98 3.45 -9.74
CA TRP A 36 8.30 3.94 -11.08
C TRP A 36 7.96 5.43 -11.25
N SER A 37 6.79 5.84 -10.76
CA SER A 37 6.37 7.25 -10.77
C SER A 37 7.33 8.12 -9.96
N LEU A 38 7.78 7.63 -8.80
CA LEU A 38 8.75 8.31 -7.95
C LEU A 38 10.12 8.44 -8.66
N TYR A 39 10.58 7.36 -9.30
CA TYR A 39 11.81 7.38 -10.09
C TYR A 39 11.76 8.41 -11.24
N ARG A 40 10.65 8.44 -11.99
CA ARG A 40 10.45 9.39 -13.09
C ARG A 40 10.31 10.83 -12.62
N PHE A 41 9.72 11.05 -11.46
CA PHE A 41 9.66 12.36 -10.82
C PHE A 41 11.06 12.87 -10.45
N ILE A 42 11.89 12.04 -9.80
CA ILE A 42 13.27 12.37 -9.45
C ILE A 42 14.12 12.67 -10.70
N LYS A 43 13.85 11.99 -11.81
CA LYS A 43 14.49 12.23 -13.12
C LYS A 43 14.09 13.57 -13.78
N GLY A 44 13.23 14.37 -13.15
CA GLY A 44 12.89 15.74 -13.59
C GLY A 44 11.55 15.87 -14.34
N ASN A 45 10.78 14.79 -14.50
CA ASN A 45 9.44 14.89 -15.08
C ASN A 45 8.40 15.17 -13.99
N SER A 46 8.09 16.44 -13.75
CA SER A 46 7.10 16.89 -12.77
C SER A 46 5.67 16.39 -13.02
N ILE A 47 5.36 15.93 -14.24
CA ILE A 47 4.05 15.36 -14.61
C ILE A 47 3.69 14.11 -13.79
N TRP A 48 4.69 13.41 -13.27
CA TRP A 48 4.49 12.21 -12.44
C TRP A 48 4.02 12.54 -11.02
N ILE A 49 4.00 13.81 -10.61
CA ILE A 49 3.53 14.22 -9.28
C ILE A 49 2.03 13.94 -9.09
N ILE A 50 1.23 14.06 -10.16
CA ILE A 50 -0.21 13.76 -10.14
C ILE A 50 -0.42 12.27 -9.87
N LEU A 51 0.36 11.42 -10.54
CA LEU A 51 0.36 9.97 -10.33
C LEU A 51 0.77 9.61 -8.91
N ILE A 52 1.78 10.28 -8.35
CA ILE A 52 2.17 10.11 -6.94
C ILE A 52 0.99 10.44 -6.01
N ILE A 53 0.30 11.57 -6.21
CA ILE A 53 -0.82 12.01 -5.37
C ILE A 53 -1.99 11.00 -5.42
N VAL A 54 -2.30 10.46 -6.60
CA VAL A 54 -3.35 9.43 -6.76
C VAL A 54 -2.92 8.08 -6.19
N CYS A 55 -1.64 7.73 -6.33
CA CYS A 55 -1.12 6.48 -5.81
C CYS A 55 -1.02 6.49 -4.27
N ILE A 56 -0.76 7.61 -3.60
CA ILE A 56 -0.68 7.67 -2.12
C ILE A 56 -1.89 6.98 -1.42
N PRO A 57 -3.16 7.35 -1.71
CA PRO A 57 -4.30 6.68 -1.10
C PRO A 57 -4.49 5.23 -1.58
N ALA A 58 -4.03 4.91 -2.79
CA ALA A 58 -4.08 3.55 -3.32
C ALA A 58 -3.04 2.61 -2.68
N THR A 59 -1.87 3.13 -2.29
CA THR A 59 -0.80 2.35 -1.64
C THR A 59 -1.07 2.13 -0.15
N TRP A 60 -1.95 2.91 0.46
CA TRP A 60 -2.33 2.81 1.88
C TRP A 60 -2.79 1.40 2.33
N PRO A 61 -3.76 0.76 1.67
CA PRO A 61 -4.17 -0.61 1.98
C PRO A 61 -3.03 -1.63 1.80
N THR A 62 -2.19 -1.45 0.79
CA THR A 62 -0.98 -2.27 0.59
C THR A 62 -0.01 -2.12 1.77
N LEU A 63 0.19 -0.89 2.24
CA LEU A 63 1.05 -0.59 3.38
C LEU A 63 0.52 -1.23 4.67
N LYS A 64 -0.79 -1.18 4.91
CA LYS A 64 -1.44 -1.88 6.04
C LYS A 64 -1.24 -3.39 5.97
N SER A 65 -1.40 -3.99 4.79
CA SER A 65 -1.18 -5.42 4.59
C SER A 65 0.27 -5.81 4.85
N LEU A 66 1.24 -5.04 4.35
CA LEU A 66 2.66 -5.24 4.65
C LEU A 66 2.98 -5.10 6.14
N ALA A 67 2.47 -4.05 6.79
CA ALA A 67 2.65 -3.85 8.23
C ALA A 67 2.08 -5.01 9.06
N ARG A 68 0.92 -5.55 8.66
CA ARG A 68 0.32 -6.73 9.29
C ARG A 68 1.20 -7.97 9.10
N ILE A 69 1.73 -8.21 7.90
CA ILE A 69 2.65 -9.33 7.64
C ILE A 69 3.91 -9.21 8.52
N ILE A 70 4.52 -8.02 8.57
CA ILE A 70 5.70 -7.76 9.40
C ILE A 70 5.39 -7.99 10.88
N SER A 71 4.23 -7.51 11.36
CA SER A 71 3.79 -7.71 12.74
C SER A 71 3.60 -9.19 13.09
N ILE A 72 3.02 -9.99 12.20
CA ILE A 72 2.85 -11.44 12.39
C ILE A 72 4.21 -12.14 12.47
N ILE A 73 5.14 -11.80 11.55
CA ILE A 73 6.50 -12.36 11.55
C ILE A 73 7.23 -12.01 12.85
N PHE A 74 7.13 -10.75 13.28
CA PHE A 74 7.77 -10.27 14.51
C PHE A 74 7.18 -10.93 15.76
N ALA A 75 5.85 -11.07 15.83
CA ALA A 75 5.18 -11.80 16.89
C ALA A 75 5.63 -13.27 16.93
N PHE A 76 5.71 -13.93 15.77
CA PHE A 76 6.18 -15.31 15.67
C PHE A 76 7.62 -15.48 16.16
N LEU A 77 8.53 -14.57 15.79
CA LEU A 77 9.91 -14.53 16.27
C LEU A 77 9.99 -14.36 17.79
N ILE A 78 9.21 -13.44 18.36
CA ILE A 78 9.17 -13.24 19.82
C ILE A 78 8.63 -14.47 20.54
N THR A 79 7.54 -15.07 20.04
CA THR A 79 6.97 -16.28 20.64
C THR A 79 7.96 -17.45 20.59
N ARG A 80 8.76 -17.57 19.51
CA ARG A 80 9.82 -18.58 19.40
C ARG A 80 11.02 -18.34 20.31
N ILE A 81 11.30 -17.10 20.70
CA ILE A 81 12.40 -16.74 21.61
C ILE A 81 11.99 -16.92 23.09
N LYS A 82 10.69 -16.79 23.40
CA LYS A 82 10.15 -16.96 24.76
C LYS A 82 9.85 -18.40 25.16
N LEU A 83 10.00 -19.37 24.25
CA LEU A 83 9.67 -20.78 24.42
C LEU A 83 10.97 -21.59 24.41
#